data_AF-U1PD90-F1
#
_entry.id   AF-U1PD90-F1
#
_cell.length_a   1.000
_cell.length_b   1.000
_cell.length_c   1.000
_cell.angle_alpha   90.00
_cell.angle_beta   90.00
_cell.angle_gamma   90.00
#
_symmetry.space_group_name_H-M   'P 1'
#
loop_
_entity.id
_entity.type
_entity.pdbx_description
1 polymer ?
#
loop_
_entity_poly.entity_id
_entity_poly.type
_entity_poly.pdbx_seq_one_letter_code
_entity_poly.pdbx_strand_id
1 'polypeptide(L)'
;MTFVHPEQEYSLAVDVDDPVYGYLIRLWTVGEDGRDERIGQTVVDDRDLALQVASEMAAAADDLAAVHREPSLGPDTVYREDVDRSELDVPHEWDDDDAWEEALGDAFEEAGIPRSKATLTTKTIDGRDYYYLQWREGESVTSQYVAPVNPS
;
A
#
# COMPACT_ATOMS: atom_id res chain seq x y z
N MET A 1 -0.56 -5.54 14.96
CA MET A 1 -1.12 -4.85 16.15
C MET A 1 -2.57 -4.56 15.85
N THR A 2 -3.49 -4.91 16.76
CA THR A 2 -4.93 -4.74 16.52
C THR A 2 -5.53 -3.82 17.55
N PHE A 3 -6.28 -2.83 17.09
CA PHE A 3 -7.06 -1.90 17.89
C PHE A 3 -8.54 -2.19 17.66
N VAL A 4 -9.33 -2.15 18.73
CA VAL A 4 -10.78 -2.27 18.66
C VAL A 4 -11.36 -0.99 19.23
N HIS A 5 -12.32 -0.39 18.51
CA HIS A 5 -13.00 0.82 18.97
C HIS A 5 -13.67 0.55 20.34
N PRO A 6 -13.69 1.50 21.29
CA PRO A 6 -14.32 1.32 22.60
C PRO A 6 -15.79 0.88 22.53
N GLU A 7 -16.50 1.25 21.48
CA GLU A 7 -17.90 0.85 21.24
C GLU A 7 -18.04 -0.46 20.44
N GLN A 8 -16.92 -1.15 20.18
CA GLN A 8 -16.86 -2.43 19.45
C GLN A 8 -17.50 -2.41 18.05
N GLU A 9 -17.56 -1.24 17.41
CA GLU A 9 -18.14 -1.09 16.06
C GLU A 9 -17.12 -1.32 14.94
N TYR A 10 -15.83 -1.09 15.23
CA TYR A 10 -14.75 -1.23 14.27
C TYR A 10 -13.53 -1.94 14.86
N SER A 11 -12.78 -2.62 13.99
CA SER A 11 -11.45 -3.13 14.30
C SER A 11 -10.44 -2.65 13.25
N LEU A 12 -9.27 -2.25 13.72
CA LEU A 12 -8.15 -1.80 12.89
C LEU A 12 -6.94 -2.67 13.19
N ALA A 13 -6.33 -3.28 12.18
CA ALA A 13 -5.09 -4.03 12.31
C ALA A 13 -3.97 -3.40 11.50
N VAL A 14 -2.80 -3.27 12.12
CA VAL A 14 -1.54 -2.81 11.52
C VAL A 14 -0.53 -3.94 11.66
N ASP A 15 -0.26 -4.66 10.59
CA ASP A 15 0.65 -5.81 10.61
C ASP A 15 1.81 -5.56 9.64
N VAL A 16 3.02 -6.02 10.00
CA VAL A 16 4.13 -6.06 9.04
C VAL A 16 3.77 -7.14 8.01
N ASP A 17 3.69 -6.74 6.73
CA ASP A 17 3.29 -7.62 5.65
C ASP A 17 4.52 -8.22 4.97
N ASP A 18 4.92 -9.41 5.40
CA ASP A 18 5.89 -10.21 4.65
C ASP A 18 5.07 -10.98 3.59
N PRO A 19 4.98 -10.46 2.35
CA PRO A 19 6.13 -10.20 1.49
C PRO A 19 6.19 -8.78 0.87
N VAL A 20 5.27 -7.87 1.19
CA VAL A 20 5.32 -6.46 0.75
C VAL A 20 5.96 -5.66 1.87
N TYR A 21 7.29 -5.51 1.86
CA TYR A 21 8.06 -4.92 2.98
C TYR A 21 7.50 -3.56 3.42
N GLY A 22 6.57 -3.60 4.38
CA GLY A 22 5.73 -2.47 4.79
C GLY A 22 4.67 -2.90 5.80
N TYR A 23 3.92 -1.92 6.29
CA TYR A 23 2.84 -2.04 7.25
C TYR A 23 1.50 -2.08 6.53
N LEU A 24 0.86 -3.24 6.57
CA LEU A 24 -0.49 -3.45 6.10
C LEU A 24 -1.49 -2.96 7.16
N ILE A 25 -2.25 -1.94 6.81
CA ILE A 25 -3.31 -1.37 7.64
C ILE A 25 -4.65 -1.81 7.07
N ARG A 26 -5.50 -2.39 7.92
CA ARG A 26 -6.82 -2.92 7.54
C ARG A 26 -7.87 -2.49 8.54
N LEU A 27 -9.01 -2.02 8.03
CA LEU A 27 -10.16 -1.57 8.81
C LEU A 27 -11.38 -2.43 8.46
N TRP A 28 -12.05 -2.92 9.50
CA TRP A 28 -13.28 -3.71 9.39
C TRP A 28 -14.39 -3.11 10.23
N THR A 29 -15.62 -3.29 9.78
CA THR A 29 -16.80 -3.24 10.66
C THR A 29 -16.82 -4.48 11.53
N VAL A 30 -17.31 -4.33 12.76
CA VAL A 30 -17.58 -5.43 13.67
C VAL A 30 -19.09 -5.60 13.67
N GLY A 31 -19.58 -6.59 12.93
CA GLY A 31 -21.01 -6.82 12.79
C GLY A 31 -21.59 -7.53 14.01
N GLU A 32 -22.77 -7.10 14.48
CA GLU A 32 -23.53 -7.81 15.53
C GLU A 32 -23.87 -9.26 15.13
N ASP A 33 -23.93 -9.54 13.82
CA ASP A 33 -24.18 -10.87 13.23
C ASP A 33 -22.90 -11.74 13.10
N GLY A 34 -21.74 -11.25 13.55
CA GLY A 34 -20.45 -11.94 13.45
C GLY A 34 -19.86 -11.98 12.03
N ARG A 35 -20.34 -11.14 11.11
CA ARG A 35 -19.78 -10.95 9.78
C ARG A 35 -19.02 -9.63 9.73
N ASP A 36 -17.72 -9.71 9.93
CA ASP A 36 -16.82 -8.55 9.80
C ASP A 36 -16.66 -8.21 8.31
N GLU A 37 -17.00 -6.97 7.93
CA GLU A 37 -16.87 -6.50 6.55
C GLU A 37 -15.69 -5.53 6.45
N ARG A 38 -14.80 -5.79 5.48
CA ARG A 38 -13.60 -4.97 5.29
C ARG A 38 -13.94 -3.70 4.51
N ILE A 39 -13.84 -2.56 5.17
CA ILE A 39 -14.20 -1.25 4.62
C ILE A 39 -13.00 -0.43 4.16
N GLY A 40 -11.77 -0.82 4.56
CA GLY A 40 -10.54 -0.15 4.11
C GLY A 40 -9.29 -1.02 4.21
N GLN A 41 -8.34 -0.80 3.29
CA GLN A 41 -6.99 -1.39 3.33
C GLN A 41 -5.99 -0.45 2.67
N THR A 42 -4.79 -0.34 3.24
CA THR A 42 -3.64 0.31 2.61
C THR A 42 -2.32 -0.32 3.08
N VAL A 43 -1.23 -0.02 2.36
CA VAL A 43 0.13 -0.44 2.72
C VAL A 43 1.01 0.80 2.79
N VAL A 44 1.83 0.88 3.85
CA VAL A 44 2.75 1.99 4.11
C VAL A 44 4.12 1.42 4.45
N ASP A 45 5.16 1.86 3.79
CA ASP A 45 6.55 1.39 3.97
C ASP A 45 7.20 1.92 5.26
N ASP A 46 6.86 3.13 5.69
CA ASP A 46 7.35 3.71 6.94
C ASP A 46 6.45 3.42 8.17
N ARG A 47 7.08 3.18 9.32
CA ARG A 47 6.41 2.83 10.57
C ARG A 47 5.66 3.99 11.20
N ASP A 48 6.28 5.16 11.24
CA ASP A 48 5.69 6.33 11.89
C ASP A 48 4.52 6.86 11.05
N LEU A 49 4.69 6.84 9.72
CA LEU A 49 3.62 7.08 8.76
C LEU A 49 2.50 6.04 8.90
N ALA A 50 2.82 4.76 9.10
CA ALA A 50 1.81 3.74 9.29
C ALA A 50 0.95 4.00 10.55
N LEU A 51 1.54 4.48 11.64
CA LEU A 51 0.80 4.86 12.85
C LEU A 51 -0.08 6.10 12.65
N GLN A 52 0.39 7.07 11.87
CA GLN A 52 -0.39 8.24 11.50
C GLN A 52 -1.59 7.84 10.64
N VAL A 53 -1.36 7.09 9.56
CA VAL A 53 -2.41 6.61 8.64
C VAL A 53 -3.42 5.74 9.39
N ALA A 54 -2.96 4.88 10.31
CA ALA A 54 -3.84 4.08 11.15
C ALA A 54 -4.77 4.97 12.01
N SER A 55 -4.24 6.06 12.57
CA SER A 55 -5.01 7.00 13.39
C SER A 55 -6.01 7.79 12.55
N GLU A 56 -5.64 8.20 11.34
CA GLU A 56 -6.53 8.86 10.37
C GLU A 56 -7.66 7.93 9.91
N MET A 57 -7.33 6.68 9.57
CA MET A 57 -8.34 5.66 9.21
C MET A 57 -9.30 5.37 10.36
N ALA A 58 -8.82 5.34 11.60
CA ALA A 58 -9.69 5.16 12.77
C ALA A 58 -10.62 6.37 12.96
N ALA A 59 -10.12 7.59 12.79
CA ALA A 59 -10.92 8.81 12.93
C ALA A 59 -11.98 8.96 11.83
N ALA A 60 -11.72 8.42 10.63
CA ALA A 60 -12.63 8.48 9.49
C ALA A 60 -13.47 7.20 9.30
N ALA A 61 -13.49 6.29 10.28
CA ALA A 61 -14.10 4.96 10.13
C ALA A 61 -15.59 5.02 9.76
N ASP A 62 -16.35 5.93 10.36
CA ASP A 62 -17.78 6.14 10.08
C ASP A 62 -18.01 6.62 8.64
N ASP A 63 -17.22 7.60 8.19
CA ASP A 63 -17.29 8.13 6.84
C ASP A 63 -16.91 7.05 5.80
N LEU A 64 -15.85 6.28 6.07
CA LEU A 64 -15.43 5.13 5.26
C LEU A 64 -16.50 4.04 5.19
N ALA A 65 -17.17 3.73 6.30
CA ALA A 65 -18.27 2.77 6.36
C ALA A 65 -19.50 3.24 5.57
N ALA A 66 -19.82 4.55 5.65
CA ALA A 66 -20.89 5.16 4.86
C ALA A 66 -20.61 5.06 3.35
N VAL A 67 -19.39 5.36 2.92
CA VAL A 67 -18.96 5.22 1.51
C VAL A 67 -18.97 3.77 1.06
N HIS A 68 -18.52 2.83 1.90
CA HIS A 68 -18.54 1.40 1.57
C HIS A 68 -19.97 0.89 1.31
N ARG A 69 -20.93 1.35 2.12
CA ARG A 69 -22.35 0.98 2.00
C ARG A 69 -23.06 1.70 0.87
N GLU A 70 -22.71 2.96 0.62
CA GLU A 70 -23.33 3.82 -0.39
C GLU A 70 -22.26 4.64 -1.13
N PRO A 71 -21.66 4.08 -2.21
CA PRO A 71 -20.46 4.65 -2.85
C PRO A 71 -20.68 5.99 -3.56
N SER A 72 -21.91 6.49 -3.64
CA SER A 72 -22.24 7.83 -4.15
C SER A 72 -21.92 8.97 -3.19
N LEU A 73 -21.40 8.67 -1.99
CA LEU A 73 -20.97 9.66 -0.99
C LEU A 73 -19.45 9.89 -0.94
N GLY A 74 -18.67 9.17 -1.76
CA GLY A 74 -17.26 9.51 -1.96
C GLY A 74 -17.12 10.84 -2.74
N PRO A 75 -15.93 11.48 -2.74
CA PRO A 75 -15.69 12.60 -3.64
C PRO A 75 -16.00 12.16 -5.08
N ASP A 76 -16.89 12.91 -5.75
CA ASP A 76 -17.40 12.64 -7.11
C ASP A 76 -16.25 12.53 -8.14
N THR A 77 -15.06 13.01 -7.78
CA THR A 77 -13.84 12.92 -8.59
C THR A 77 -12.62 12.77 -7.68
N VAL A 78 -11.94 11.62 -7.76
CA VAL A 78 -10.54 11.48 -7.32
C VAL A 78 -9.69 11.79 -8.55
N TYR A 79 -8.97 12.91 -8.54
CA TYR A 79 -8.06 13.19 -9.66
C TYR A 79 -6.89 12.21 -9.57
N ARG A 80 -6.52 11.63 -10.73
CA ARG A 80 -5.39 10.71 -10.83
C ARG A 80 -4.11 11.33 -10.23
N GLU A 81 -3.98 12.65 -10.36
CA GLU A 81 -2.87 13.45 -9.85
C GLU A 81 -2.79 13.49 -8.31
N ASP A 82 -3.90 13.35 -7.57
CA ASP A 82 -3.92 13.37 -6.10
C ASP A 82 -3.56 12.02 -5.45
N VAL A 83 -3.67 10.94 -6.23
CA VAL A 83 -3.32 9.56 -5.83
C VAL A 83 -2.01 9.10 -6.47
N ASP A 84 -1.37 9.92 -7.28
CA ASP A 84 -0.06 9.59 -7.84
C ASP A 84 0.99 9.91 -6.77
N ARG A 85 1.34 8.92 -5.95
CA ARG A 85 2.49 9.01 -5.04
C ARG A 85 3.73 8.90 -5.95
N SER A 86 4.10 10.01 -6.58
CA SER A 86 4.89 10.00 -7.82
C SER A 86 6.36 9.65 -7.67
N GLU A 87 6.97 9.68 -6.48
CA GLU A 87 8.43 9.62 -6.39
C GLU A 87 8.85 8.55 -5.37
N LEU A 88 8.97 7.30 -5.84
CA LEU A 88 9.81 6.33 -5.14
C LEU A 88 11.24 6.82 -5.28
N ASP A 89 11.89 7.14 -4.15
CA ASP A 89 13.25 7.66 -4.13
C ASP A 89 14.23 6.78 -4.92
N VAL A 90 15.18 7.44 -5.59
CA VAL A 90 16.31 6.76 -6.25
C VAL A 90 17.11 6.02 -5.17
N PRO A 91 17.29 4.70 -5.29
CA PRO A 91 18.11 3.96 -4.34
C PRO A 91 19.57 4.40 -4.39
N HIS A 92 20.23 4.46 -3.24
CA HIS A 92 21.62 4.94 -3.13
C HIS A 92 22.64 4.20 -4.02
N GLU A 93 22.35 2.95 -4.41
CA GLU A 93 23.21 2.13 -5.27
C GLU A 93 23.10 2.50 -6.77
N TRP A 94 22.20 3.41 -7.13
CA TRP A 94 22.01 3.93 -8.48
C TRP A 94 22.53 5.36 -8.56
N ASP A 95 23.52 5.60 -9.42
CA ASP A 95 24.14 6.92 -9.63
C ASP A 95 23.47 7.73 -10.77
N ASP A 96 22.54 7.11 -11.51
CA ASP A 96 21.88 7.69 -12.68
C ASP A 96 20.37 7.71 -12.47
N ASP A 97 19.87 8.89 -12.09
CA ASP A 97 18.46 9.15 -11.80
C ASP A 97 17.59 8.92 -13.04
N ASP A 98 18.04 9.34 -14.22
CA ASP A 98 17.30 9.18 -15.49
C ASP A 98 17.14 7.69 -15.83
N ALA A 99 18.20 6.89 -15.67
CA ALA A 99 18.16 5.44 -15.91
C ALA A 99 17.28 4.71 -14.88
N TRP A 100 17.27 5.18 -13.64
CA TRP A 100 16.37 4.66 -12.61
C TRP A 100 14.91 4.97 -12.91
N GLU A 101 14.60 6.21 -13.29
CA GLU A 101 13.25 6.63 -13.65
C GLU A 101 12.71 5.84 -14.85
N GLU A 102 13.55 5.54 -15.85
CA GLU A 102 13.20 4.67 -16.98
C GLU A 102 12.87 3.25 -16.51
N ALA A 103 13.76 2.60 -15.76
CA ALA A 103 13.55 1.23 -15.27
C ALA A 103 12.31 1.12 -14.38
N LEU A 104 12.08 2.12 -13.53
CA LEU A 104 10.89 2.19 -12.68
C LEU A 104 9.63 2.43 -13.50
N GLY A 105 9.69 3.32 -14.50
CA GLY A 105 8.60 3.59 -15.43
C GLY A 105 8.17 2.35 -16.21
N ASP A 106 9.14 1.64 -16.80
CA ASP A 106 8.93 0.39 -17.53
C ASP A 106 8.28 -0.68 -16.63
N ALA A 107 8.74 -0.81 -15.39
CA ALA A 107 8.16 -1.75 -14.43
C ALA A 107 6.70 -1.41 -14.09
N PHE A 108 6.36 -0.12 -13.96
CA PHE A 108 4.96 0.30 -13.74
C PHE A 108 4.08 0.09 -14.98
N GLU A 109 4.62 0.34 -16.17
CA GLU A 109 3.91 0.08 -17.43
C GLU A 109 3.63 -1.42 -17.59
N GLU A 110 4.61 -2.28 -17.32
CA GLU A 110 4.44 -3.74 -17.37
C GLU A 110 3.46 -4.25 -16.29
N ALA A 111 3.51 -3.67 -15.08
CA ALA A 111 2.58 -4.01 -14.02
C ALA A 111 1.14 -3.54 -14.29
N GLY A 112 0.95 -2.49 -15.10
CA GLY A 112 -0.37 -1.95 -15.45
C GLY A 112 -1.14 -1.37 -14.26
N ILE A 113 -0.44 -0.90 -13.23
CA ILE A 113 -1.03 -0.38 -11.99
C ILE A 113 -0.64 1.08 -11.73
N PRO A 114 -1.45 1.83 -10.95
CA PRO A 114 -1.06 3.16 -10.48
C PRO A 114 0.19 3.10 -9.58
N ARG A 115 1.02 4.16 -9.61
CA ARG A 115 2.25 4.26 -8.83
C ARG A 115 2.04 4.15 -7.32
N SER A 116 0.92 4.67 -6.82
CA SER A 116 0.50 4.54 -5.41
C SER A 116 0.12 3.13 -4.98
N LYS A 117 -0.06 2.19 -5.90
CA LYS A 117 -0.49 0.83 -5.58
C LYS A 117 0.69 -0.08 -5.22
N ALA A 118 1.91 0.26 -5.64
CA ALA A 118 3.08 -0.58 -5.43
C ALA A 118 4.08 0.03 -4.44
N THR A 119 4.81 -0.85 -3.76
CA THR A 119 5.94 -0.52 -2.90
C THR A 119 7.20 -1.11 -3.50
N LEU A 120 8.30 -0.35 -3.49
CA LEU A 120 9.60 -0.86 -3.90
C LEU A 120 10.17 -1.78 -2.82
N THR A 121 10.70 -2.94 -3.21
CA THR A 121 11.25 -3.94 -2.29
C THR A 121 12.51 -4.55 -2.88
N THR A 122 13.49 -4.83 -2.02
CA THR A 122 14.69 -5.58 -2.40
C THR A 122 14.52 -7.07 -2.12
N LYS A 123 14.80 -7.92 -3.11
CA LYS A 123 14.82 -9.40 -2.98
C LYS A 123 16.20 -9.95 -3.31
N THR A 124 16.72 -10.80 -2.43
CA THR A 124 17.96 -11.56 -2.67
C THR A 124 17.62 -12.90 -3.32
N ILE A 125 18.11 -13.12 -4.54
CA ILE A 125 17.93 -14.36 -5.31
C ILE A 125 19.32 -14.83 -5.77
N ASP A 126 19.69 -16.07 -5.45
CA ASP A 126 21.00 -16.66 -5.78
C ASP A 126 22.22 -15.81 -5.34
N GLY A 127 22.09 -15.11 -4.21
CA GLY A 127 23.13 -14.23 -3.66
C GLY A 127 23.30 -12.89 -4.39
N ARG A 128 22.31 -12.50 -5.22
CA ARG A 128 22.23 -11.20 -5.87
C ARG A 128 20.96 -10.48 -5.44
N ASP A 129 21.05 -9.17 -5.28
CA ASP A 129 19.93 -8.35 -4.86
C ASP A 129 19.27 -7.66 -6.05
N TYR A 130 17.94 -7.62 -6.05
CA TYR A 130 17.12 -7.06 -7.11
C TYR A 130 15.98 -6.22 -6.52
N TYR A 131 15.68 -5.09 -7.17
CA TYR A 131 14.51 -4.29 -6.88
C TYR A 131 13.28 -4.85 -7.58
N TYR A 132 12.19 -4.95 -6.81
CA TYR A 132 10.88 -5.37 -7.26
C TYR A 132 9.83 -4.35 -6.82
N LEU A 133 8.88 -4.06 -7.68
CA LEU A 133 7.60 -3.47 -7.27
C LEU A 133 6.74 -4.59 -6.71
N GLN A 134 6.17 -4.38 -5.53
CA GLN A 134 5.24 -5.31 -4.91
C GLN A 134 3.93 -4.62 -4.57
N TRP A 135 2.83 -5.29 -4.90
CA TRP A 135 1.49 -4.82 -4.60
C TRP A 135 0.57 -5.98 -4.28
N ARG A 136 -0.59 -5.66 -3.72
CA ARG A 136 -1.67 -6.63 -3.52
C ARG A 136 -2.75 -6.50 -4.58
N GLU A 137 -3.23 -7.65 -5.03
CA GLU A 137 -4.48 -7.80 -5.74
C GLU A 137 -5.41 -8.66 -4.89
N GLY A 138 -6.25 -7.98 -4.11
CA GLY A 138 -7.05 -8.62 -3.07
C GLY A 138 -6.17 -9.27 -2.01
N GLU A 139 -6.20 -10.59 -1.95
CA GLU A 139 -5.46 -11.39 -0.97
C GLU A 139 -4.10 -11.90 -1.48
N SER A 140 -3.85 -11.79 -2.80
CA SER A 140 -2.61 -12.25 -3.41
C SER A 140 -1.59 -11.11 -3.50
N VAL A 141 -0.31 -11.48 -3.36
CA VAL A 141 0.81 -10.55 -3.56
C VAL A 141 1.41 -10.80 -4.92
N THR A 142 1.47 -9.74 -5.72
CA THR A 142 2.11 -9.74 -7.02
C THR A 142 3.42 -8.96 -6.93
N SER A 143 4.41 -9.34 -7.73
CA SER A 143 5.66 -8.60 -7.82
C SER A 143 6.09 -8.44 -9.28
N GLN A 144 6.58 -7.25 -9.62
CA GLN A 144 7.18 -6.93 -10.91
C GLN A 144 8.64 -6.60 -10.72
N TYR A 145 9.50 -7.16 -11.57
CA TYR A 145 10.93 -6.85 -11.57
C TYR A 145 11.15 -5.41 -12.04
N VAL A 146 12.05 -4.69 -11.38
CA VAL A 146 12.49 -3.34 -11.77
C VAL A 146 13.89 -3.41 -12.34
N ALA A 147 14.87 -3.67 -11.48
CA ALA A 147 16.28 -3.57 -11.84
C ALA A 147 17.17 -4.31 -10.82
N PRO A 148 18.44 -4.62 -11.13
CA PRO A 148 19.36 -5.14 -10.12
C PRO A 148 19.71 -4.03 -9.12
N VAL A 149 19.99 -4.40 -7.87
CA VAL A 149 20.42 -3.44 -6.84
C VAL A 149 21.76 -2.82 -7.20
N ASN A 150 22.67 -3.64 -7.73
CA ASN A 150 23.97 -3.19 -8.17
C ASN A 150 24.08 -3.38 -9.69
N PRO A 151 23.87 -2.32 -10.49
CA PRO A 151 23.87 -2.40 -11.95
C PRO A 151 25.28 -2.53 -12.59
N SER A 152 26.33 -2.79 -11.81
CA SER A 152 27.76 -3.03 -12.20
C SER A 152 28.03 -3.30 -13.68
#